data_AF-A0A4Z1JW43-F1
#
_entry.id   AF-A0A4Z1JW43-F1
#
_cell.length_a   1.000
_cell.length_b   1.000
_cell.length_c   1.000
_cell.angle_alpha   90.00
_cell.angle_beta   90.00
_cell.angle_gamma   90.00
#
_symmetry.space_group_name_H-M   'P 1'
#
loop_
_entity.id
_entity.type
_entity.pdbx_description
1 polymer ?
#
loop_
_entity_poly.entity_id
_entity_poly.type
_entity_poly.pdbx_seq_one_letter_code
_entity_poly.pdbx_strand_id
1 'polypeptide(L)'
;MAPHYNESELAKFTQVVLDHYRENKFSKWVYTAVAMTIEQARHLEGGDLFASDPWPGRTYTVKACRNKWYSLQKKGEVEPAHAPATNELAIPDLMHEYWAKEKEEEMLSIFYGTDFPEIPDDVFKEIEAELERKRAMQAQ
;
A
#
# COMPACT_ATOMS: atom_id res chain seq x y z
N MET A 1 24.23 1.44 -9.11
CA MET A 1 23.64 0.15 -8.67
C MET A 1 22.62 0.46 -7.60
N ALA A 2 21.36 0.06 -7.75
CA ALA A 2 20.42 0.17 -6.63
C ALA A 2 20.95 -0.74 -5.51
N PRO A 3 21.13 -0.25 -4.27
CA PRO A 3 21.71 -1.05 -3.21
C PRO A 3 20.90 -2.35 -3.08
N HIS A 4 21.59 -3.47 -2.92
CA HIS A 4 20.93 -4.72 -2.58
C HIS A 4 20.16 -4.54 -1.27
N TYR A 5 19.05 -5.26 -1.11
CA TYR A 5 18.37 -5.28 0.18
C TYR A 5 19.32 -5.94 1.18
N ASN A 6 19.51 -5.35 2.35
CA ASN A 6 20.21 -6.04 3.42
C ASN A 6 19.30 -7.14 4.01
N GLU A 7 19.82 -7.97 4.91
CA GLU A 7 19.08 -9.13 5.44
C GLU A 7 17.82 -8.72 6.22
N SER A 8 17.91 -7.70 7.07
CA SER A 8 16.79 -7.19 7.88
C SER A 8 15.70 -6.53 7.02
N GLU A 9 16.09 -5.71 6.05
CA GLU A 9 15.22 -5.10 5.04
C GLU A 9 14.49 -6.19 4.22
N LEU A 10 15.19 -7.25 3.84
CA LEU A 10 14.60 -8.37 3.10
C LEU A 10 13.63 -9.20 3.94
N ALA A 11 13.97 -9.46 5.21
CA ALA A 11 13.12 -10.18 6.15
C ALA A 11 11.81 -9.42 6.38
N LYS A 12 11.90 -8.11 6.67
CA LYS A 12 10.72 -7.25 6.84
C LYS A 12 9.89 -7.18 5.56
N PHE A 13 10.54 -6.98 4.40
CA PHE A 13 9.85 -6.95 3.11
C PHE A 13 9.06 -8.22 2.85
N THR A 14 9.67 -9.37 3.10
CA THR A 14 9.05 -10.68 2.91
C THR A 14 7.86 -10.87 3.86
N GLN A 15 8.02 -10.51 5.13
CA GLN A 15 6.95 -10.55 6.13
C GLN A 15 5.74 -9.73 5.67
N VAL A 16 5.94 -8.45 5.32
CA VAL A 16 4.85 -7.55 4.92
C VAL A 16 4.10 -8.07 3.69
N VAL A 17 4.83 -8.62 2.71
CA VAL A 17 4.20 -9.22 1.52
C VAL A 17 3.40 -10.47 1.87
N LEU A 18 3.91 -11.31 2.77
CA LEU A 18 3.23 -12.53 3.22
C LEU A 18 1.97 -12.23 4.04
N ASP A 19 2.01 -11.23 4.91
CA ASP A 19 0.87 -10.78 5.71
C ASP A 19 -0.32 -10.37 4.82
N HIS A 20 -0.03 -9.76 3.66
CA HIS A 20 -1.05 -9.33 2.68
C HIS A 20 -1.18 -10.31 1.50
N TYR A 21 -0.57 -11.50 1.57
CA TYR A 21 -0.53 -12.42 0.44
C TYR A 21 -1.89 -13.04 0.12
N ARG A 22 -2.70 -13.28 1.15
CA ARG A 22 -4.08 -13.81 1.03
C ARG A 22 -5.10 -12.74 0.67
N GLU A 23 -4.74 -11.46 0.80
CA GLU A 23 -5.57 -10.37 0.32
C GLU A 23 -5.41 -10.27 -1.20
N ASN A 24 -6.34 -10.87 -1.94
CA ASN A 24 -6.30 -10.90 -3.40
C ASN A 24 -6.72 -9.55 -4.02
N LYS A 25 -6.08 -8.46 -3.58
CA LYS A 25 -6.38 -7.08 -3.99
C LYS A 25 -5.12 -6.39 -4.52
N PHE A 26 -5.28 -5.56 -5.55
CA PHE A 26 -4.21 -4.72 -6.12
C PHE A 26 -3.55 -3.81 -5.07
N SER A 27 -4.30 -3.50 -4.00
CA SER A 27 -3.86 -2.73 -2.84
C SER A 27 -2.66 -3.32 -2.11
N LYS A 28 -2.38 -4.64 -2.21
CA LYS A 28 -1.27 -5.27 -1.45
C LYS A 28 0.10 -4.63 -1.71
N TRP A 29 0.38 -4.22 -2.95
CA TRP A 29 1.66 -3.59 -3.29
C TRP A 29 1.73 -2.14 -2.83
N VAL A 30 0.59 -1.46 -2.75
CA VAL A 30 0.48 -0.12 -2.16
C VAL A 30 0.76 -0.21 -0.66
N TYR A 31 0.12 -1.15 0.05
CA TYR A 31 0.38 -1.40 1.46
C TYR A 31 1.83 -1.77 1.72
N THR A 32 2.41 -2.66 0.90
CA THR A 32 3.83 -3.04 1.02
C THR A 32 4.75 -1.84 0.88
N ALA A 33 4.52 -0.98 -0.13
CA ALA A 33 5.33 0.21 -0.36
C ALA A 33 5.25 1.20 0.83
N VAL A 34 4.04 1.43 1.34
CA VAL A 34 3.80 2.32 2.49
C VAL A 34 4.45 1.76 3.75
N ALA A 35 4.23 0.48 4.07
CA ALA A 35 4.77 -0.17 5.25
C ALA A 35 6.31 -0.16 5.26
N MET A 36 6.94 -0.45 4.12
CA MET A 36 8.40 -0.40 4.01
C MET A 36 8.97 1.02 4.13
N THR A 37 8.25 2.01 3.62
CA THR A 37 8.64 3.42 3.77
C THR A 37 8.58 3.87 5.23
N ILE A 38 7.53 3.46 5.96
CA ILE A 38 7.39 3.74 7.39
C ILE A 38 8.49 3.02 8.18
N GLU A 39 8.73 1.73 7.92
CA GLU A 39 9.78 0.99 8.64
C GLU A 39 11.15 1.61 8.40
N GLN A 40 11.49 1.97 7.15
CA GLN A 40 12.78 2.56 6.84
C GLN A 40 13.09 3.81 7.67
N ALA A 41 12.09 4.63 8.02
CA ALA A 41 12.32 5.80 8.87
C ALA A 41 12.95 5.46 10.23
N ARG A 42 12.69 4.26 10.76
CA ARG A 42 13.29 3.73 12.00
C ARG A 42 14.76 3.38 11.84
N HIS A 43 15.16 3.02 10.62
CA HIS A 43 16.48 2.56 10.26
C HIS A 43 17.33 3.62 9.54
N LEU A 44 16.84 4.86 9.42
CA LEU A 44 17.59 6.02 8.91
C LEU A 44 18.11 6.88 10.07
N GLU A 45 19.08 7.75 9.78
CA GLU A 45 19.66 8.64 10.80
C GLU A 45 18.57 9.42 11.57
N GLY A 46 18.58 9.30 12.90
CA GLY A 46 17.54 9.84 13.78
C GLY A 46 16.41 8.86 14.13
N GLY A 47 16.34 7.71 13.48
CA GLY A 47 15.42 6.61 13.81
C GLY A 47 15.89 5.77 15.01
N ASP A 48 14.95 5.08 15.65
CA ASP A 48 15.18 4.29 16.87
C ASP A 48 16.04 3.03 16.65
N LEU A 49 16.10 2.51 15.41
CA LEU A 49 16.87 1.32 15.04
C LEU A 49 18.15 1.62 14.27
N PHE A 50 18.43 2.88 13.95
CA PHE A 50 19.59 3.27 13.13
C PHE A 50 20.94 2.81 13.71
N ALA A 51 21.11 2.91 15.03
CA ALA A 51 22.37 2.56 15.68
C ALA A 51 22.68 1.05 15.64
N SER A 52 21.66 0.20 15.60
CA SER A 52 21.82 -1.26 15.62
C SER A 52 21.64 -1.92 14.26
N ASP A 53 20.81 -1.36 13.38
CA ASP A 53 20.46 -1.93 12.08
C ASP A 53 20.20 -0.82 11.04
N PRO A 54 21.24 -0.13 10.54
CA PRO A 54 21.06 0.95 9.58
C PRO A 54 20.65 0.41 8.21
N TRP A 55 19.61 1.00 7.63
CA TRP A 55 19.18 0.68 6.27
C TRP A 55 19.66 1.73 5.26
N PRO A 56 19.93 1.33 4.01
CA PRO A 56 20.15 2.32 2.96
C PRO A 56 18.84 3.07 2.67
N GLY A 57 18.93 4.38 2.43
CA GLY A 57 17.79 5.16 1.95
C GLY A 57 17.28 4.63 0.61
N ARG A 58 15.98 4.30 0.53
CA ARG A 58 15.37 3.68 -0.65
C ARG A 58 13.95 4.18 -0.87
N THR A 59 13.62 4.49 -2.12
CA THR A 59 12.23 4.75 -2.50
C THR A 59 11.49 3.43 -2.78
N TYR A 60 10.59 3.05 -1.88
CA TYR A 60 9.70 1.91 -2.08
C TYR A 60 8.50 2.31 -2.93
N THR A 61 8.58 2.10 -4.25
CA THR A 61 7.43 2.25 -5.14
C THR A 61 6.69 0.91 -5.30
N VAL A 62 5.41 0.95 -5.67
CA VAL A 62 4.63 -0.24 -6.04
C VAL A 62 5.38 -1.10 -7.06
N LYS A 63 5.94 -0.47 -8.10
CA LYS A 63 6.72 -1.16 -9.15
C LYS A 63 7.98 -1.80 -8.59
N ALA A 64 8.72 -1.10 -7.73
CA ALA A 64 9.94 -1.63 -7.11
C ALA A 64 9.64 -2.85 -6.22
N CYS A 65 8.63 -2.75 -5.36
CA CYS A 65 8.21 -3.84 -4.47
C CYS A 65 7.76 -5.07 -5.27
N ARG A 66 6.90 -4.86 -6.27
CA ARG A 66 6.43 -5.92 -7.16
C ARG A 66 7.61 -6.63 -7.85
N ASN A 67 8.51 -5.88 -8.46
CA ASN A 67 9.67 -6.43 -9.17
C ASN A 67 10.60 -7.19 -8.21
N LYS A 68 10.81 -6.66 -7.00
CA LYS A 68 11.63 -7.33 -5.98
C LYS A 68 11.02 -8.67 -5.59
N TRP A 69 9.73 -8.73 -5.27
CA TRP A 69 9.08 -9.99 -4.91
C TRP A 69 9.17 -11.06 -6.00
N TYR A 70 8.85 -10.72 -7.25
CA TYR A 70 8.97 -11.68 -8.35
C TYR A 70 10.42 -12.10 -8.60
N SER A 71 11.40 -11.23 -8.34
CA SER A 71 12.81 -11.61 -8.42
C SER A 71 13.20 -12.64 -7.35
N LEU A 72 12.65 -12.53 -6.13
CA LEU A 72 12.89 -13.48 -5.04
C LEU A 72 12.25 -14.84 -5.34
N GLN A 73 11.01 -14.84 -5.82
CA GLN A 73 10.32 -16.08 -6.24
C GLN A 73 11.07 -16.78 -7.37
N LYS A 74 11.54 -16.04 -8.38
CA LYS A 74 12.28 -16.61 -9.52
C LYS A 74 13.60 -17.26 -9.11
N LYS A 75 14.24 -16.76 -8.04
CA LYS A 75 15.49 -17.30 -7.52
C LYS A 75 15.31 -18.44 -6.50
N GLY A 76 14.07 -18.77 -6.13
CA GLY A 76 13.80 -19.73 -5.06
C GLY A 76 14.24 -19.24 -3.67
N GLU A 77 14.45 -17.93 -3.51
CA GLU A 77 14.91 -17.30 -2.25
C GLU A 77 13.76 -17.10 -1.25
N VAL A 78 12.53 -17.49 -1.61
CA VAL A 78 11.37 -17.54 -0.72
C VAL A 78 11.00 -19.01 -0.56
N GLU A 79 11.28 -19.60 0.61
CA GLU A 79 10.62 -20.86 0.97
C GLU A 79 9.10 -20.62 0.99
N PRO A 80 8.28 -21.53 0.43
CA PRO A 80 6.84 -21.46 0.57
C PRO A 80 6.45 -21.78 2.02
N ALA A 81 6.66 -20.84 2.93
CA ALA A 81 6.08 -20.88 4.25
C ALA A 81 4.55 -20.75 4.06
N HIS A 82 3.87 -21.88 4.27
CA HIS A 82 2.43 -22.12 4.13
C HIS A 82 1.92 -22.37 2.70
N ALA A 83 2.31 -23.50 2.11
CA ALA A 83 1.38 -24.25 1.28
C ALA A 83 0.29 -24.88 2.19
N PRO A 84 -0.99 -24.45 2.17
CA PRO A 84 -2.04 -25.32 2.64
C PRO A 84 -2.12 -26.49 1.66
N ALA A 85 -1.99 -27.69 2.21
CA ALA A 85 -2.03 -28.92 1.45
C ALA A 85 -3.31 -29.03 0.62
N THR A 86 -3.12 -29.56 -0.59
CA THR A 86 -4.09 -30.30 -1.42
C THR A 86 -5.27 -29.55 -2.04
N ASN A 87 -5.32 -29.79 -3.35
CA ASN A 87 -6.14 -29.24 -4.40
C ASN A 87 -7.35 -30.15 -4.68
N GLU A 88 -8.41 -30.11 -3.88
CA GLU A 88 -9.63 -30.91 -4.16
C GLU A 88 -10.97 -30.20 -3.85
N LEU A 89 -10.95 -28.98 -3.32
CA LEU A 89 -12.14 -28.18 -2.99
C LEU A 89 -12.10 -26.76 -3.55
N ALA A 90 -11.26 -26.50 -4.55
CA ALA A 90 -11.23 -25.19 -5.22
C ALA A 90 -12.60 -24.95 -5.90
N ILE A 91 -13.41 -24.10 -5.26
CA ILE A 91 -14.65 -23.57 -5.84
C ILE A 91 -14.23 -22.92 -7.16
N PRO A 92 -14.82 -23.30 -8.32
CA PRO A 92 -14.38 -22.79 -9.61
C PRO A 92 -14.47 -21.26 -9.65
N ASP A 93 -13.37 -20.63 -10.09
CA ASP A 93 -13.13 -19.19 -10.25
C ASP A 93 -14.28 -18.40 -10.92
N LEU A 94 -15.16 -19.09 -11.65
CA LEU A 94 -16.30 -18.53 -12.37
C LEU A 94 -17.34 -17.86 -11.46
N MET A 95 -17.55 -18.35 -10.23
CA MET A 95 -18.51 -17.72 -9.30
C MET A 95 -17.95 -16.45 -8.65
N HIS A 96 -16.62 -16.29 -8.59
CA HIS A 96 -15.98 -15.08 -8.06
C HIS A 96 -15.97 -13.94 -9.08
N GLU A 97 -15.79 -14.22 -10.37
CA GLU A 97 -15.91 -13.19 -11.41
C GLU A 97 -17.33 -12.63 -11.50
N TYR A 98 -18.35 -13.46 -11.35
CA TYR A 98 -19.75 -13.01 -11.40
C TYR A 98 -20.12 -12.13 -10.20
N TRP A 99 -19.68 -12.53 -8.99
CA TRP A 99 -19.98 -11.78 -7.75
C TRP A 99 -19.17 -10.48 -7.63
N ALA A 100 -17.93 -10.46 -8.14
CA ALA A 100 -17.11 -9.24 -8.17
C ALA A 100 -17.69 -8.18 -9.12
N LYS A 101 -18.24 -8.60 -10.27
CA LYS A 101 -18.89 -7.71 -11.22
C LYS A 101 -20.19 -7.10 -10.68
N GLU A 102 -21.03 -7.92 -10.03
CA GLU A 102 -22.25 -7.44 -9.37
C GLU A 102 -21.94 -6.42 -8.26
N LYS A 103 -20.90 -6.67 -7.45
CA LYS A 103 -20.51 -5.78 -6.36
C LYS A 103 -19.80 -4.51 -6.83
N GLU A 104 -19.08 -4.57 -7.95
CA GLU A 104 -18.49 -3.39 -8.58
C GLU A 104 -19.57 -2.50 -9.21
N GLU A 105 -20.58 -3.07 -9.90
CA GLU A 105 -21.73 -2.31 -10.39
C GLU A 105 -22.59 -1.75 -9.25
N GLU A 106 -22.78 -2.48 -8.16
CA GLU A 106 -23.47 -1.97 -6.96
C GLU A 106 -22.70 -0.78 -6.36
N MET A 107 -21.38 -0.90 -6.15
CA MET A 107 -20.58 0.22 -5.66
C MET A 107 -20.57 1.41 -6.62
N LEU A 108 -20.44 1.19 -7.92
CA LEU A 108 -20.48 2.26 -8.92
C LEU A 108 -21.88 2.91 -8.96
N SER A 109 -22.96 2.18 -8.74
CA SER A 109 -24.31 2.75 -8.64
C SER A 109 -24.47 3.66 -7.42
N ILE A 110 -23.76 3.39 -6.31
CA ILE A 110 -23.72 4.27 -5.14
C ILE A 110 -22.98 5.58 -5.47
N PHE A 111 -21.96 5.53 -6.34
CA PHE A 111 -21.19 6.71 -6.74
C PHE A 111 -21.83 7.52 -7.88
N TYR A 112 -22.59 6.88 -8.76
CA TYR A 112 -23.21 7.52 -9.93
C TYR A 112 -24.74 7.72 -9.81
N GLY A 113 -25.37 7.20 -8.76
CA GLY A 113 -26.83 7.22 -8.57
C GLY A 113 -27.36 8.16 -7.49
N THR A 114 -26.50 8.83 -6.72
CA THR A 114 -26.94 9.81 -5.72
C THR A 114 -26.61 11.22 -6.15
N ASP A 115 -27.66 12.02 -6.36
CA ASP A 115 -27.61 13.47 -6.39
C ASP A 115 -26.73 13.97 -5.24
N PHE A 116 -25.52 14.42 -5.59
CA PHE A 116 -24.64 15.11 -4.66
C PHE A 116 -25.38 16.38 -4.21
N PRO A 117 -25.61 16.61 -2.90
CA PRO A 117 -26.10 17.92 -2.49
C PRO A 117 -25.04 18.94 -2.93
N GLU A 118 -25.43 19.89 -3.78
CA GLU A 118 -24.57 21.03 -4.14
C GLU A 118 -24.02 21.61 -2.84
N ILE A 119 -22.69 21.54 -2.68
CA ILE A 119 -22.01 22.14 -1.54
C ILE A 119 -22.30 23.65 -1.66
N PRO A 120 -23.00 24.26 -0.69
CA PRO A 120 -23.44 25.62 -0.87
C PRO A 120 -22.23 26.57 -0.88
N ASP A 121 -22.31 27.59 -1.74
CA ASP A 121 -21.21 28.51 -2.06
C ASP A 121 -20.67 29.27 -0.83
N ASP A 122 -21.44 29.33 0.25
CA ASP A 122 -21.07 29.93 1.52
C ASP A 122 -19.92 29.17 2.22
N VAL A 123 -19.89 27.83 2.10
CA VAL A 123 -18.82 27.00 2.67
C VAL A 123 -17.47 27.27 1.98
N PHE A 124 -17.47 27.46 0.66
CA PHE A 124 -16.24 27.77 -0.08
C PHE A 124 -15.69 29.15 0.28
N LYS A 125 -16.57 30.15 0.48
CA LYS A 125 -16.17 31.50 0.90
C LYS A 125 -15.59 31.52 2.32
N GLU A 126 -16.12 30.71 3.22
CA GLU A 126 -15.59 30.59 4.59
C GLU A 126 -14.18 29.97 4.60
N ILE A 127 -13.94 28.97 3.75
CA ILE A 127 -12.63 28.34 3.58
C ILE A 127 -11.62 29.33 2.98
N GLU A 128 -12.00 30.10 1.96
CA GLU A 128 -11.13 31.12 1.37
C GLU A 128 -10.77 32.24 2.36
N ALA A 129 -11.75 32.72 3.14
CA ALA A 129 -11.52 33.77 4.15
C ALA A 129 -10.56 33.30 5.27
N GLU A 130 -10.67 32.04 5.69
CA GLU A 130 -9.78 31.46 6.70
C GLU A 130 -8.36 31.24 6.15
N LEU A 131 -8.23 30.91 4.86
CA LEU A 131 -6.94 30.80 4.17
C LEU A 131 -6.25 32.17 4.03
N GLU A 132 -7.00 33.24 3.72
CA GLU A 132 -6.46 34.60 3.68
C GLU A 132 -6.01 35.10 5.06
N ARG A 133 -6.79 34.85 6.11
CA ARG A 133 -6.38 35.19 7.50
C ARG A 133 -5.07 34.52 7.89
N LYS A 134 -4.90 33.25 7.54
CA LYS A 134 -3.66 32.50 7.82
C LYS A 134 -2.47 33.02 7.03
N ARG A 135 -2.68 33.43 5.78
CA ARG A 135 -1.62 34.07 4.97
C ARG A 135 -1.22 35.43 5.52
N ALA A 136 -2.17 36.23 5.99
CA ALA A 136 -1.91 37.54 6.57
C ALA A 136 -1.13 37.45 7.90
N MET A 137 -1.41 36.45 8.74
CA MET A 137 -0.67 36.20 9.98
C MET A 137 0.76 35.70 9.75
N GLN A 138 1.06 35.10 8.60
CA GLN A 138 2.41 34.64 8.26
C GLN A 138 3.29 35.74 7.62
N ALA A 139 2.73 36.91 7.32
CA ALA A 139 3.43 38.03 6.68
C ALA A 139 3.84 39.15 7.66
N GLN A 140 3.60 38.98 8.97
CA GLN A 140 4.14 39.80 10.07
C GLN A 140 5.29 39.08 10.75
#